data_AF-A0A918QEP3-F1
#
_entry.id   AF-A0A918QEP3-F1
#
_cell.length_a   1.000
_cell.length_b   1.000
_cell.length_c   1.000
_cell.angle_alpha   90.00
_cell.angle_beta   90.00
_cell.angle_gamma   90.00
#
_symmetry.space_group_name_H-M   'P 1'
#
loop_
_entity.id
_entity.type
_entity.pdbx_description
1 polymer ?
#
loop_
_entity_poly.entity_id
_entity_poly.type
_entity_poly.pdbx_seq_one_letter_code
_entity_poly.pdbx_strand_id
1 'polypeptide(L)' 'MDHRRRFTPEPHPDEPALTIAEKTKVAVLIARMAKRGLAAQNSPTGDVHQADLKRKVERILDGARRREKRAAGKTGRK' A
#
# COMPACT_ATOMS: atom_id res chain seq x y z
N MET A 1 5.85 33.12 4.35
CA MET A 1 5.09 31.86 4.26
C MET A 1 6.07 30.72 4.41
N ASP A 2 5.86 29.84 5.39
CA ASP A 2 6.86 28.83 5.76
C ASP A 2 6.62 27.53 4.97
N HIS A 3 7.49 27.24 4.00
CA HIS A 3 7.33 26.16 3.01
C HIS A 3 7.96 24.83 3.45
N ARG A 4 8.30 24.64 4.73
CA ARG A 4 9.06 23.48 5.22
C ARG A 4 8.34 22.59 6.25
N ARG A 5 7.03 22.39 6.09
CA ARG A 5 6.40 21.23 6.74
C ARG A 5 6.77 19.96 5.97
N ARG A 6 7.88 19.32 6.38
CA ARG A 6 8.13 17.91 6.03
C ARG A 6 6.96 17.13 6.60
N PHE A 7 6.09 16.62 5.74
CA PHE A 7 5.15 15.58 6.14
C PHE A 7 5.97 14.31 6.35
N THR A 8 6.40 14.09 7.60
CA THR A 8 6.84 12.78 8.06
C THR A 8 5.62 12.09 8.64
N PRO A 9 4.92 11.24 7.88
CA PRO A 9 3.86 10.44 8.48
C PRO A 9 4.52 9.56 9.53
N GLU A 10 4.22 9.84 10.80
CA GLU A 10 4.51 8.90 11.88
C GLU A 10 3.77 7.59 11.55
N PRO A 11 4.43 6.43 11.55
CA PRO A 11 3.77 5.16 11.29
C PRO A 11 2.62 5.01 12.30
N HIS A 12 1.40 4.84 11.82
CA HIS A 12 0.27 4.62 12.70
C HIS A 12 0.51 3.33 13.49
N PRO A 13 0.27 3.27 14.81
CA PRO A 13 0.50 2.07 15.62
C PRO A 13 -0.26 0.82 15.12
N ASP A 14 -1.26 1.00 14.26
CA ASP A 14 -2.08 -0.06 13.67
C ASP A 14 -1.68 -0.44 12.23
N GLU A 15 -0.70 0.26 11.65
CA GLU A 15 -0.18 -0.07 10.32
C GLU A 15 0.89 -1.17 10.44
N PRO A 16 0.69 -2.33 9.78
CA PRO A 16 1.65 -3.41 9.84
C PRO A 16 2.93 -3.07 9.09
N ALA A 17 4.07 -3.53 9.60
CA ALA A 17 5.33 -3.41 8.89
C ALA A 17 5.33 -4.31 7.65
N LEU A 18 5.38 -3.72 6.45
CA LEU A 18 5.48 -4.45 5.20
C LEU A 18 6.89 -5.02 5.00
N THR A 19 6.96 -6.30 4.62
CA THR A 19 8.18 -6.91 4.08
C THR A 19 8.58 -6.30 2.74
N ILE A 20 9.82 -6.51 2.31
CA ILE A 20 10.31 -6.08 0.98
C ILE A 20 9.39 -6.61 -0.13
N ALA A 21 8.99 -7.89 -0.05
CA ALA A 21 8.11 -8.50 -1.06
C ALA A 21 6.72 -7.85 -1.11
N GLU A 22 6.14 -7.49 0.04
CA GLU A 22 4.84 -6.81 0.13
C GLU A 22 4.94 -5.37 -0.42
N LYS A 23 6.01 -4.64 -0.10
CA LYS A 23 6.27 -3.30 -0.67
C LYS A 23 6.39 -3.36 -2.20
N THR A 24 7.12 -4.34 -2.74
CA THR A 24 7.25 -4.52 -4.19
C THR A 24 5.90 -4.78 -4.85
N LYS A 25 5.03 -5.62 -4.25
CA LYS A 25 3.69 -5.88 -4.77
C LYS A 25 2.84 -4.60 -4.84
N VAL A 26 2.88 -3.78 -3.79
CA VAL A 26 2.18 -2.48 -3.78
C VAL A 26 2.74 -1.56 -4.86
N ALA A 27 4.06 -1.44 -4.97
CA ALA A 27 4.71 -0.59 -5.97
C ALA A 27 4.33 -1.00 -7.41
N VAL A 28 4.30 -2.30 -7.72
CA VAL A 28 3.88 -2.80 -9.04
C VAL A 28 2.42 -2.47 -9.33
N LEU A 29 1.52 -2.60 -8.34
CA LEU A 29 0.11 -2.25 -8.52
C LEU A 29 -0.08 -0.75 -8.82
N ILE A 30 0.61 0.11 -8.07
CA ILE A 30 0.60 1.56 -8.29
C ILE A 30 1.16 1.89 -9.67
N ALA A 31 2.32 1.33 -10.03
CA ALA A 31 2.96 1.57 -11.32
C ALA A 31 2.06 1.18 -12.50
N ARG A 32 1.34 0.05 -12.40
CA ARG A 32 0.38 -0.39 -13.43
C ARG A 32 -0.79 0.57 -13.58
N MET A 33 -1.33 1.09 -12.47
CA MET A 33 -2.42 2.08 -12.52
C MET A 33 -1.94 3.42 -13.04
N ALA A 34 -0.75 3.88 -12.63
CA ALA A 34 -0.13 5.10 -13.16
C ALA A 34 0.09 4.98 -14.67
N LYS A 35 0.62 3.84 -15.16
CA LYS A 35 0.79 3.57 -16.59
C LYS A 35 -0.54 3.62 -17.35
N ARG A 36 -1.61 3.05 -16.78
CA ARG A 36 -2.96 3.11 -17.37
C ARG A 36 -3.50 4.54 -17.39
N GLY A 37 -3.26 5.31 -16.34
CA GLY A 37 -3.67 6.72 -16.26
C GLY A 37 -2.97 7.59 -17.31
N LEU A 38 -1.71 7.29 -17.64
CA LEU A 38 -1.02 7.94 -18.76
C LEU A 38 -1.61 7.55 -20.12
N ALA A 39 -1.96 6.28 -20.31
CA ALA A 39 -2.58 5.81 -21.56
C ALA A 39 -4.02 6.34 -21.74
N ALA A 40 -4.74 6.47 -20.63
CA ALA A 40 -6.11 6.99 -20.57
C ALA A 40 -6.24 8.44 -21.03
N GLN A 41 -5.21 9.27 -20.85
CA GLN A 41 -5.22 10.66 -21.31
C GLN A 41 -5.40 10.79 -22.83
N ASN A 42 -5.12 9.73 -23.59
CA ASN A 42 -5.29 9.68 -25.04
C ASN A 42 -6.59 8.98 -25.49
N SER A 43 -7.50 8.65 -24.56
CA SER A 43 -8.71 7.88 -24.87
C SER A 43 -9.95 8.42 -24.14
N PRO A 44 -11.07 8.70 -24.84
CA PRO A 44 -12.27 9.34 -24.27
C PRO A 44 -13.05 8.48 -23.26
N THR A 45 -12.68 7.21 -23.07
CA THR A 45 -13.35 6.25 -22.17
C THR A 45 -12.46 5.70 -21.05
N GLY A 46 -11.28 6.30 -20.84
CA GLY A 46 -10.17 5.71 -20.09
C GLY A 46 -10.14 5.88 -18.57
N ASP A 47 -11.24 5.88 -17.83
CA ASP A 47 -11.11 6.09 -16.37
C ASP A 47 -10.40 4.94 -15.63
N VAL A 48 -9.38 5.27 -14.83
CA VAL A 48 -8.69 4.29 -13.98
C VAL A 48 -9.47 4.12 -12.68
N HIS A 49 -10.18 2.99 -12.56
CA HIS A 49 -10.89 2.65 -11.32
C HIS A 49 -9.94 2.40 -10.14
N GLN A 50 -9.87 3.38 -9.22
CA GLN A 50 -9.04 3.31 -8.01
C GLN A 50 -9.52 2.27 -6.99
N ALA A 51 -10.79 1.85 -7.04
CA ALA A 51 -11.39 0.90 -6.11
C ALA A 51 -10.68 -0.47 -6.10
N ASP A 52 -10.25 -0.96 -7.26
CA ASP A 52 -9.52 -2.22 -7.39
C ASP A 52 -8.12 -2.12 -6.75
N LEU A 53 -7.44 -0.98 -6.91
CA LEU A 53 -6.14 -0.73 -6.29
C LEU A 53 -6.28 -0.71 -4.76
N LYS A 54 -7.26 0.03 -4.24
CA LYS A 54 -7.52 0.10 -2.79
C LYS A 54 -7.75 -1.29 -2.20
N ARG A 55 -8.64 -2.09 -2.81
CA ARG A 55 -8.95 -3.45 -2.37
C ARG A 55 -7.73 -4.37 -2.36
N LYS A 56 -6.84 -4.24 -3.36
CA LYS A 56 -5.62 -5.06 -3.43
C LYS A 56 -4.58 -4.64 -2.39
N VAL A 57 -4.42 -3.35 -2.15
CA VAL A 57 -3.52 -2.83 -1.11
C VAL A 57 -4.03 -3.25 0.28
N GLU A 58 -5.33 -3.11 0.55
CA GLU A 58 -5.95 -3.55 1.82
C GLU A 58 -5.70 -5.04 2.07
N ARG A 59 -5.82 -5.89 1.05
CA ARG A 59 -5.52 -7.33 1.18
C ARG A 59 -4.07 -7.61 1.56
N ILE A 60 -3.12 -6.82 1.04
CA ILE A 60 -1.70 -6.94 1.40
C ILE A 60 -1.49 -6.52 2.86
N LEU A 61 -2.10 -5.41 3.28
CA LEU A 61 -2.05 -4.92 4.66
C LEU A 61 -2.66 -5.95 5.63
N ASP A 62 -3.80 -6.55 5.28
CA ASP A 62 -4.41 -7.63 6.08
C ASP A 62 -3.50 -8.85 6.22
N GLY A 63 -2.79 -9.21 5.14
CA GLY A 63 -1.78 -10.26 5.17
C GLY A 63 -0.65 -9.94 6.14
N ALA A 64 -0.12 -8.71 6.08
CA ALA A 64 0.93 -8.25 6.96
C ALA A 64 0.48 -8.22 8.43
N ARG A 65 -0.73 -7.71 8.72
CA ARG A 65 -1.34 -7.74 10.07
C ARG A 65 -1.46 -9.17 10.61
N ARG A 66 -1.91 -10.11 9.79
CA ARG A 66 -2.02 -11.54 10.19
C ARG A 66 -0.65 -12.16 10.46
N ARG A 67 0.38 -11.79 9.68
CA ARG A 67 1.76 -12.26 9.87
C ARG A 67 2.33 -11.76 11.20
N GLU A 68 2.17 -10.49 11.52
CA GLU A 68 2.64 -9.91 12.79
C GLU A 68 1.93 -10.50 14.00
N LYS A 69 0.59 -10.63 13.94
CA LYS A 69 -0.18 -11.31 15.00
C LYS A 69 0.32 -12.73 15.27
N ARG A 70 0.65 -13.48 14.21
CA ARG A 70 1.23 -14.83 14.33
C ARG A 70 2.65 -14.83 14.89
N ALA A 71 3.47 -13.83 14.55
CA ALA A 71 4.81 -13.68 15.09
C ALA A 71 4.77 -13.34 16.59
N ALA A 72 3.94 -12.38 16.99
CA ALA A 72 3.74 -12.00 18.39
C ALA A 72 3.25 -13.18 19.25
N GLY A 73 2.28 -13.96 18.75
CA GLY A 73 1.78 -15.16 19.45
C GLY A 73 2.79 -16.31 19.55
N LYS A 74 3.82 -16.36 18.69
CA LYS A 74 4.90 -17.35 18.78
C LYS A 74 5.97 -16.95 19.81
N THR A 75 6.23 -15.67 19.99
CA THR A 75 7.25 -15.16 20.93
C THR A 75 6.83 -15.29 22.39
N GLY A 76 5.53 -15.37 22.69
CA GLY A 76 4.99 -15.58 24.05
C GLY A 76 5.03 -17.02 24.57
N ARG A 77 5.60 -17.98 23.81
CA ARG A 77 5.81 -19.37 24.23
C ARG A 77 7.31 -19.62 24.42
N LYS A 78 7.89 -19.02 25.44
CA LYS A 78 9.18 -19.39 26.02
C LYS A 78 9.10 -19.27 27.53
#